data_AF-A0A3S1D4J1-F1
#
_entry.id   AF-A0A3S1D4J1-F1
#
_cell.length_a   1.000
_cell.length_b   1.000
_cell.length_c   1.000
_cell.angle_alpha   90.00
_cell.angle_beta   90.00
_cell.angle_gamma   90.00
#
_symmetry.space_group_name_H-M   'P 1'
#
loop_
_entity.id
_entity.type
_entity.pdbx_description
1 polymer ?
#
loop_
_entity_poly.entity_id
_entity_poly.type
_entity_poly.pdbx_seq_one_letter_code
_entity_poly.pdbx_strand_id
1 'polypeptide(L)'
;MKNIFRKGRLWLLLCVIPAIMLACHGDGKKNGNNKNGKDSGQVTTVVDVPALSTEAYVAGIISRRADIARQLPGIKAAAAADLYHALALYTDTALAAISGNETNWLDEYANYYSDEQKAVVPPAKAALRIKLLATAGIEPWNIGEGYTELRTEPAFYTGLFKSSLPADYNSFLQLQADEDTVLYSADAGLVISFNQVGKRVLNWEKFLDTYPGSIFTAAARELYAGYTLDYLFGEDNTPAFDRHEDLSSLYPENKQEYLSFVQQHGDTRTGTVVKRFLQQVSTGITYGELRHDIQNTIGILCSGEVSLAPVQPDFHAAAIEKLTAPVYDTVPSTIDIAEGASEKINRKLDSIMYFQQDGQLYCVAIFTNSGSSGGAPVSGWVDVWAFRKTADRWQTASYLLNAGGGGMYGNSGYFHKLVNMGAHTTGIVISGGITHMGSSVSWDDMIAFTGEELRLVMNIVTDDSYDGGTGNSKCRNCKWLLQPAAGRENYDLVIISGSCLRGNTPLKRILVPYSKSGYQVPEEFMDKGI
;
A
#
# COMPACT_ATOMS: atom_id res chain seq x y z
N MET A 1 17.78 -41.27 10.41
CA MET A 1 16.68 -42.24 10.23
C MET A 1 15.55 -41.55 9.51
N LYS A 2 14.95 -42.24 8.53
CA LYS A 2 13.96 -41.76 7.55
C LYS A 2 12.71 -41.17 8.21
N ASN A 3 12.14 -40.10 7.62
CA ASN A 3 10.69 -39.78 7.61
C ASN A 3 10.44 -38.74 6.48
N ILE A 4 9.96 -39.18 5.31
CA ILE A 4 8.57 -39.08 4.82
C ILE A 4 8.10 -37.61 4.72
N PHE A 5 8.43 -36.97 3.59
CA PHE A 5 7.79 -35.75 3.11
C PHE A 5 6.48 -36.11 2.39
N ARG A 6 5.35 -35.64 2.93
CA ARG A 6 4.06 -35.59 2.20
C ARG A 6 3.92 -34.20 1.57
N LYS A 7 3.75 -34.19 0.25
CA LYS A 7 3.52 -33.00 -0.57
C LYS A 7 2.17 -32.35 -0.20
N GLY A 8 2.21 -31.12 0.31
CA GLY A 8 1.10 -30.17 0.31
C GLY A 8 1.43 -29.04 -0.68
N ARG A 9 0.47 -28.66 -1.52
CA ARG A 9 0.63 -27.64 -2.58
C ARG A 9 0.81 -26.26 -1.94
N LEU A 10 1.95 -25.66 -2.21
CA LEU A 10 2.30 -24.28 -1.87
C LEU A 10 1.93 -23.38 -3.07
N TRP A 11 1.10 -22.37 -2.87
CA TRP A 11 0.86 -21.29 -3.84
C TRP A 11 1.89 -20.18 -3.55
N LEU A 12 3.06 -20.25 -4.18
CA LEU A 12 3.93 -19.09 -4.32
C LEU A 12 3.54 -18.33 -5.60
N LEU A 13 3.16 -17.07 -5.45
CA LEU A 13 3.22 -16.08 -6.52
C LEU A 13 4.70 -15.73 -6.77
N LEU A 14 5.37 -16.58 -7.55
CA LEU A 14 6.67 -16.30 -8.14
C LEU A 14 6.45 -15.59 -9.48
N CYS A 15 6.77 -14.30 -9.55
CA CYS A 15 6.97 -13.58 -10.81
C CYS A 15 8.21 -14.15 -11.52
N VAL A 16 8.02 -15.18 -12.34
CA VAL A 16 9.07 -15.73 -13.22
C VAL A 16 9.11 -14.88 -14.50
N ILE A 17 10.18 -14.10 -14.67
CA ILE A 17 10.49 -13.33 -15.88
C ILE A 17 11.04 -14.30 -16.95
N PRO A 18 10.41 -14.48 -18.13
CA PRO A 18 11.05 -15.18 -19.23
C PRO A 18 11.83 -14.18 -20.09
N ALA A 19 13.15 -14.34 -20.12
CA ALA A 19 14.03 -13.68 -21.07
C ALA A 19 13.79 -14.22 -22.48
N ILE A 20 13.30 -13.38 -23.40
CA ILE A 20 13.32 -13.65 -24.84
C ILE A 20 14.05 -12.50 -25.52
N MET A 21 15.28 -12.79 -25.93
CA MET A 21 16.11 -11.94 -26.78
C MET A 21 15.62 -12.03 -28.23
N LEU A 22 15.15 -10.93 -28.81
CA LEU A 22 15.17 -10.73 -30.25
C LEU A 22 15.75 -9.35 -30.58
N ALA A 23 16.88 -9.39 -31.27
CA ALA A 23 17.57 -8.23 -31.81
C ALA A 23 16.87 -7.73 -33.08
N CYS A 24 16.58 -6.44 -33.15
CA CYS A 24 16.37 -5.72 -34.42
C CYS A 24 17.19 -4.42 -34.41
N HIS A 25 18.06 -4.31 -35.40
CA HIS A 25 18.89 -3.15 -35.70
C HIS A 25 18.01 -1.97 -36.18
N GLY A 26 18.27 -0.78 -35.65
CA GLY A 26 17.69 0.47 -36.13
C GLY A 26 18.63 1.64 -35.86
N ASP A 27 19.40 2.03 -36.87
CA ASP A 27 20.27 3.20 -36.89
C ASP A 27 19.47 4.50 -36.67
N GLY A 28 19.94 5.36 -35.76
CA GLY A 28 19.27 6.62 -35.45
C GLY A 28 20.13 7.64 -34.71
N LYS A 29 21.09 8.23 -35.44
CA LYS A 29 21.80 9.51 -35.24
C LYS A 29 21.75 10.22 -33.87
N LYS A 30 22.94 10.36 -33.28
CA LYS A 30 23.32 11.33 -32.23
C LYS A 30 22.99 12.78 -32.62
N ASN A 31 22.40 13.52 -31.69
CA ASN A 31 22.61 14.95 -31.57
C ASN A 31 22.88 15.29 -30.10
N GLY A 32 24.10 15.75 -29.83
CA GLY A 32 24.47 16.27 -28.52
C GLY A 32 23.78 17.60 -28.27
N ASN A 33 23.37 17.83 -27.02
CA ASN A 33 23.35 19.19 -26.52
C ASN A 33 23.68 19.23 -25.03
N ASN A 34 24.67 20.06 -24.75
CA ASN A 34 25.28 20.35 -23.47
C ASN A 34 24.39 21.36 -22.73
N LYS A 35 23.90 21.03 -21.52
CA LYS A 35 23.37 22.04 -20.59
C LYS A 35 23.70 21.72 -19.14
N ASN A 36 24.73 22.41 -18.65
CA ASN A 36 24.83 22.82 -17.25
C ASN A 36 23.61 23.68 -16.90
N GLY A 37 22.88 23.29 -15.86
CA GLY A 37 21.82 24.09 -15.24
C GLY A 37 21.69 23.71 -13.78
N LYS A 38 22.01 24.64 -12.88
CA LYS A 38 21.61 24.60 -11.47
C LYS A 38 20.09 24.54 -11.44
N ASP A 39 19.52 23.41 -11.03
CA ASP A 39 18.09 23.33 -10.79
C ASP A 39 17.80 23.53 -9.31
N SER A 40 17.01 24.57 -9.06
CA SER A 40 16.60 25.06 -7.76
C SER A 40 15.16 24.62 -7.51
N GLY A 41 14.98 23.76 -6.50
CA GLY A 41 13.84 23.85 -5.57
C GLY A 41 12.43 23.62 -6.08
N GLN A 42 12.19 22.83 -7.14
CA GLN A 42 10.85 22.31 -7.43
C GLN A 42 10.85 20.78 -7.38
N VAL A 43 9.94 20.21 -6.57
CA VAL A 43 9.73 18.77 -6.47
C VAL A 43 8.96 18.32 -7.71
N THR A 44 9.63 17.62 -8.62
CA THR A 44 8.98 16.92 -9.73
C THR A 44 8.40 15.60 -9.21
N THR A 45 7.15 15.30 -9.54
CA THR A 45 6.44 14.08 -9.11
C THR A 45 6.81 12.83 -9.92
N VAL A 46 7.56 13.00 -11.01
CA VAL A 46 8.11 11.91 -11.83
C VAL A 46 9.59 11.76 -11.49
N VAL A 47 9.99 10.52 -11.18
CA VAL A 47 11.39 10.19 -10.90
C VAL A 47 11.98 9.51 -12.12
N ASP A 48 13.06 10.09 -12.64
CA ASP A 48 13.98 9.45 -13.58
C ASP A 48 15.21 8.98 -12.78
N VAL A 49 15.77 7.83 -13.12
CA VAL A 49 16.94 7.24 -12.43
C VAL A 49 18.14 7.32 -13.37
N PRO A 50 18.99 8.37 -13.28
CA PRO A 50 20.09 8.53 -14.24
C PRO A 50 21.13 7.39 -14.14
N ALA A 51 21.70 6.97 -15.25
CA ALA A 51 22.81 6.02 -15.24
C ALA A 51 24.12 6.69 -14.75
N LEU A 52 24.36 6.71 -13.43
CA LEU A 52 25.57 7.25 -12.79
C LEU A 52 26.31 6.17 -12.00
N SER A 53 27.62 6.38 -11.76
CA SER A 53 28.40 5.48 -10.90
C SER A 53 28.03 5.65 -9.42
N THR A 54 28.31 4.63 -8.61
CA THR A 54 28.13 4.71 -7.14
C THR A 54 28.86 5.90 -6.53
N GLU A 55 30.07 6.21 -6.97
CA GLU A 55 30.86 7.35 -6.47
C GLU A 55 30.15 8.69 -6.75
N ALA A 56 29.55 8.82 -7.93
CA ALA A 56 28.82 10.03 -8.30
C ALA A 56 27.56 10.21 -7.44
N TYR A 57 26.83 9.12 -7.17
CA TYR A 57 25.68 9.15 -6.27
C TYR A 57 26.06 9.46 -4.82
N VAL A 58 27.10 8.81 -4.29
CA VAL A 58 27.65 9.08 -2.95
C VAL A 58 28.07 10.55 -2.82
N ALA A 59 28.80 11.09 -3.80
CA ALA A 59 29.18 12.49 -3.83
C ALA A 59 27.96 13.43 -3.89
N GLY A 60 26.94 13.07 -4.65
CA GLY A 60 25.68 13.81 -4.74
C GLY A 60 24.95 13.89 -3.41
N ILE A 61 24.84 12.78 -2.67
CA ILE A 61 24.22 12.75 -1.33
C ILE A 61 25.00 13.64 -0.37
N ILE A 62 26.33 13.49 -0.32
CA ILE A 62 27.20 14.29 0.57
C ILE A 62 27.05 15.78 0.27
N SER A 63 27.13 16.16 -1.01
CA SER A 63 27.01 17.56 -1.44
C SER A 63 25.67 18.16 -1.04
N ARG A 64 24.56 17.45 -1.29
CA ARG A 64 23.21 17.95 -0.95
C ARG A 64 23.01 18.10 0.55
N ARG A 65 23.49 17.14 1.36
CA ARG A 65 23.42 17.24 2.82
C ARG A 65 24.20 18.45 3.34
N ALA A 66 25.40 18.69 2.80
CA ALA A 66 26.20 19.86 3.16
C ALA A 66 25.52 21.18 2.76
N ASP A 67 24.89 21.23 1.59
CA ASP A 67 24.15 22.40 1.10
C ASP A 67 22.90 22.68 1.95
N ILE A 68 22.17 21.65 2.34
CA ILE A 68 21.01 21.76 3.23
C ILE A 68 21.44 22.22 4.61
N ALA A 69 22.49 21.62 5.20
CA ALA A 69 23.00 22.02 6.51
C ALA A 69 23.32 23.52 6.61
N ARG A 70 23.80 24.13 5.51
CA ARG A 70 24.07 25.58 5.44
C ARG A 70 22.81 26.43 5.33
N GLN A 71 21.72 25.89 4.81
CA GLN A 71 20.44 26.57 4.62
C GLN A 71 19.51 26.48 5.83
N LEU A 72 19.65 25.45 6.68
CA LEU A 72 18.76 25.21 7.82
C LEU A 72 18.71 26.35 8.87
N PRO A 73 19.82 27.03 9.23
CA PRO A 73 19.77 28.07 10.26
C PRO A 73 18.80 29.20 9.92
N GLY A 74 17.75 29.36 10.72
CA GLY A 74 16.76 30.44 10.58
C GLY A 74 15.72 30.24 9.47
N ILE A 75 15.70 29.08 8.80
CA ILE A 75 14.70 28.78 7.78
C ILE A 75 13.33 28.48 8.42
N LYS A 76 12.24 28.75 7.69
CA LYS A 76 10.89 28.37 8.12
C LYS A 76 10.71 26.86 8.02
N ALA A 77 9.95 26.27 8.95
CA ALA A 77 9.68 24.83 8.99
C ALA A 77 9.11 24.27 7.66
N ALA A 78 8.22 25.01 6.99
CA ALA A 78 7.70 24.63 5.68
C ALA A 78 8.80 24.51 4.61
N ALA A 79 9.73 25.46 4.57
CA ALA A 79 10.86 25.41 3.63
C ALA A 79 11.90 24.35 4.03
N ALA A 80 12.05 24.03 5.32
CA ALA A 80 12.82 22.87 5.74
C ALA A 80 12.19 21.55 5.27
N ALA A 81 10.85 21.45 5.29
CA ALA A 81 10.13 20.29 4.77
C ALA A 81 10.33 20.13 3.26
N ASP A 82 10.35 21.22 2.49
CA ASP A 82 10.67 21.18 1.05
C ASP A 82 12.10 20.66 0.79
N LEU A 83 13.08 21.08 1.61
CA LEU A 83 14.45 20.56 1.54
C LEU A 83 14.54 19.07 1.92
N TYR A 84 13.75 18.63 2.90
CA TYR A 84 13.66 17.22 3.29
C TYR A 84 13.11 16.38 2.13
N HIS A 85 12.00 16.79 1.52
CA HIS A 85 11.39 16.06 0.40
C HIS A 85 12.32 15.95 -0.80
N ALA A 86 13.02 17.05 -1.14
CA ALA A 86 14.00 17.03 -2.21
C ALA A 86 15.19 16.10 -1.92
N LEU A 87 15.66 16.05 -0.67
CA LEU A 87 16.74 15.14 -0.28
C LEU A 87 16.26 13.68 -0.25
N ALA A 88 15.11 13.40 0.36
CA ALA A 88 14.58 12.06 0.49
C ALA A 88 14.31 11.43 -0.89
N LEU A 89 13.71 12.19 -1.80
CA LEU A 89 13.50 11.77 -3.18
C LEU A 89 14.82 11.41 -3.87
N TYR A 90 15.84 12.28 -3.78
CA TYR A 90 17.14 12.02 -4.38
C TYR A 90 17.85 10.82 -3.75
N THR A 91 17.77 10.67 -2.43
CA THR A 91 18.38 9.56 -1.70
C THR A 91 17.73 8.23 -2.09
N ASP A 92 16.40 8.16 -2.21
CA ASP A 92 15.70 6.94 -2.65
C ASP A 92 16.12 6.54 -4.08
N THR A 93 16.18 7.51 -5.00
CA THR A 93 16.70 7.32 -6.36
C THR A 93 18.13 6.81 -6.37
N ALA A 94 19.00 7.46 -5.59
CA ALA A 94 20.41 7.10 -5.50
C ALA A 94 20.59 5.70 -4.91
N LEU A 95 19.84 5.35 -3.86
CA LEU A 95 19.90 4.04 -3.23
C LEU A 95 19.47 2.92 -4.18
N ALA A 96 18.39 3.11 -4.95
CA ALA A 96 17.98 2.15 -5.97
C ALA A 96 19.08 1.92 -7.02
N ALA A 97 19.66 3.00 -7.54
CA ALA A 97 20.72 2.93 -8.55
C ALA A 97 22.04 2.34 -8.00
N ILE A 98 22.43 2.73 -6.79
CA ILE A 98 23.61 2.17 -6.11
C ILE A 98 23.42 0.66 -5.90
N SER A 99 22.25 0.21 -5.45
CA SER A 99 22.03 -1.23 -5.27
C SER A 99 22.14 -2.02 -6.57
N GLY A 100 21.71 -1.46 -7.70
CA GLY A 100 21.97 -2.06 -9.02
C GLY A 100 23.46 -2.08 -9.40
N ASN A 101 24.20 -1.01 -9.10
CA ASN A 101 25.65 -0.97 -9.34
C ASN A 101 26.45 -1.93 -8.44
N GLU A 102 25.97 -2.17 -7.22
CA GLU A 102 26.66 -2.91 -6.16
C GLU A 102 26.15 -4.35 -5.98
N THR A 103 25.23 -4.84 -6.82
CA THR A 103 24.53 -6.13 -6.68
C THR A 103 25.50 -7.29 -6.40
N ASN A 104 26.62 -7.36 -7.12
CA ASN A 104 27.56 -8.49 -7.04
C ASN A 104 28.06 -8.81 -5.61
N TRP A 105 28.35 -7.81 -4.77
CA TRP A 105 28.77 -8.10 -3.39
C TRP A 105 27.61 -8.05 -2.40
N LEU A 106 26.50 -7.39 -2.73
CA LEU A 106 25.28 -7.40 -1.92
C LEU A 106 24.70 -8.82 -1.84
N ASP A 107 24.64 -9.53 -2.96
CA ASP A 107 24.16 -10.92 -3.03
C ASP A 107 25.02 -11.89 -2.21
N GLU A 108 26.31 -11.55 -2.00
CA GLU A 108 27.24 -12.35 -1.21
C GLU A 108 27.35 -11.89 0.24
N TYR A 109 26.79 -10.74 0.61
CA TYR A 109 27.07 -10.07 1.87
C TYR A 109 26.74 -10.94 3.10
N ALA A 110 25.65 -11.70 3.03
CA ALA A 110 25.26 -12.62 4.10
C ALA A 110 26.33 -13.71 4.36
N ASN A 111 27.08 -14.12 3.33
CA ASN A 111 28.13 -15.13 3.43
C ASN A 111 29.41 -14.59 4.08
N TYR A 112 29.51 -13.28 4.29
CA TYR A 112 30.66 -12.66 4.93
C TYR A 112 30.61 -12.73 6.47
N TYR A 113 29.53 -13.25 7.06
CA TYR A 113 29.46 -13.44 8.51
C TYR A 113 30.45 -14.51 9.00
N SER A 114 31.28 -14.16 9.96
CA SER A 114 32.22 -15.07 10.63
C SER A 114 31.65 -15.52 11.97
N ASP A 115 31.41 -16.82 12.11
CA ASP A 115 30.98 -17.41 13.39
C ASP A 115 32.01 -17.25 14.50
N GLU A 116 33.30 -17.27 14.15
CA GLU A 116 34.41 -17.11 15.09
C GLU A 116 34.46 -15.69 15.64
N GLN A 117 34.26 -14.69 14.78
CA GLN A 117 34.34 -13.27 15.16
C GLN A 117 32.99 -12.69 15.59
N LYS A 118 31.89 -13.42 15.37
CA LYS A 118 30.50 -12.97 15.57
C LYS A 118 30.25 -11.62 14.90
N ALA A 119 30.79 -11.45 13.70
CA ALA A 119 30.77 -10.21 12.94
C ALA A 119 30.83 -10.49 11.43
N VAL A 120 30.36 -9.52 10.64
CA VAL A 120 30.54 -9.53 9.18
C VAL A 120 31.97 -9.11 8.85
N VAL A 121 32.68 -9.96 8.12
CA VAL A 121 34.08 -9.77 7.71
C VAL A 121 34.17 -9.81 6.18
N PRO A 122 33.84 -8.69 5.50
CA PRO A 122 33.81 -8.66 4.05
C PRO A 122 35.21 -8.77 3.42
N PRO A 123 35.35 -9.37 2.23
CA PRO A 123 36.59 -9.32 1.45
C PRO A 123 37.05 -7.88 1.20
N ALA A 124 38.35 -7.67 1.03
CA ALA A 124 38.94 -6.32 0.92
C ALA A 124 38.25 -5.42 -0.12
N LYS A 125 37.81 -5.98 -1.26
CA LYS A 125 37.07 -5.24 -2.29
C LYS A 125 35.71 -4.75 -1.78
N ALA A 126 34.92 -5.63 -1.18
CA ALA A 126 33.61 -5.28 -0.62
C ALA A 126 33.75 -4.31 0.56
N ALA A 127 34.76 -4.51 1.42
CA ALA A 127 35.07 -3.59 2.53
C ALA A 127 35.33 -2.14 2.05
N LEU A 128 36.03 -1.97 0.92
CA LEU A 128 36.23 -0.65 0.32
C LEU A 128 34.94 -0.02 -0.21
N ARG A 129 34.02 -0.82 -0.78
CA ARG A 129 32.71 -0.34 -1.23
C ARG A 129 31.85 0.08 -0.03
N ILE A 130 31.76 -0.76 1.00
CA ILE A 130 31.02 -0.44 2.25
C ILE A 130 31.57 0.84 2.88
N LYS A 131 32.90 1.00 2.93
CA LYS A 131 33.51 2.22 3.46
C LYS A 131 33.17 3.47 2.64
N LEU A 132 33.10 3.36 1.32
CA LEU A 132 32.65 4.45 0.44
C LEU A 132 31.20 4.82 0.75
N LEU A 133 30.30 3.84 0.84
CA LEU A 133 28.88 4.07 1.14
C LEU A 133 28.67 4.72 2.51
N ALA A 134 29.42 4.28 3.52
CA ALA A 134 29.38 4.86 4.86
C ALA A 134 29.73 6.36 4.87
N THR A 135 30.53 6.87 3.92
CA THR A 135 30.81 8.32 3.83
C THR A 135 29.57 9.16 3.51
N ALA A 136 28.55 8.56 2.91
CA ALA A 136 27.26 9.19 2.67
C ALA A 136 26.25 8.89 3.80
N GLY A 137 26.57 8.05 4.77
CA GLY A 137 25.62 7.54 5.76
C GLY A 137 24.72 6.44 5.19
N ILE A 138 25.27 5.59 4.32
CA ILE A 138 24.60 4.41 3.74
C ILE A 138 25.26 3.16 4.30
N GLU A 139 24.45 2.18 4.70
CA GLU A 139 24.91 0.90 5.22
C GLU A 139 24.21 -0.30 4.55
N PRO A 140 24.90 -1.45 4.44
CA PRO A 140 24.25 -2.71 4.11
C PRO A 140 23.38 -3.20 5.29
N TRP A 141 22.22 -3.73 4.96
CA TRP A 141 21.22 -4.22 5.91
C TRP A 141 20.76 -5.61 5.47
N ASN A 142 21.26 -6.65 6.15
CA ASN A 142 20.88 -8.03 5.86
C ASN A 142 19.47 -8.28 6.44
N ILE A 143 18.51 -8.57 5.56
CA ILE A 143 17.10 -8.75 5.93
C ILE A 143 16.65 -10.23 5.93
N GLY A 144 17.60 -11.16 5.84
CA GLY A 144 17.32 -12.60 5.83
C GLY A 144 17.42 -13.24 4.45
N GLU A 145 17.35 -14.58 4.41
CA GLU A 145 17.42 -15.42 3.19
C GLU A 145 18.59 -15.13 2.22
N GLY A 146 19.69 -14.55 2.72
CA GLY A 146 20.81 -14.16 1.88
C GLY A 146 20.61 -12.83 1.14
N TYR A 147 19.50 -12.13 1.36
CA TYR A 147 19.21 -10.84 0.77
C TYR A 147 19.72 -9.69 1.64
N THR A 148 20.39 -8.73 1.01
CA THR A 148 20.94 -7.54 1.67
C THR A 148 20.53 -6.30 0.92
N GLU A 149 19.92 -5.38 1.65
CA GLU A 149 19.55 -4.07 1.13
C GLU A 149 20.63 -3.03 1.47
N LEU A 150 20.62 -1.93 0.73
CA LEU A 150 21.30 -0.71 1.16
C LEU A 150 20.26 0.24 1.74
N ARG A 151 20.54 0.83 2.89
CA ARG A 151 19.67 1.83 3.51
C ARG A 151 20.47 3.01 4.03
N THR A 152 19.78 4.10 4.38
CA THR A 152 20.39 5.17 5.17
C THR A 152 20.55 4.74 6.63
N GLU A 153 21.60 5.21 7.29
CA GLU A 153 21.75 5.07 8.74
C GLU A 153 20.53 5.66 9.48
N PRO A 154 20.13 5.13 10.66
CA PRO A 154 18.89 5.54 11.32
C PRO A 154 18.79 7.06 11.59
N ALA A 155 19.90 7.71 11.93
CA ALA A 155 19.93 9.15 12.21
C ALA A 155 20.15 10.04 10.97
N PHE A 156 20.08 9.51 9.75
CA PHE A 156 20.44 10.22 8.52
C PHE A 156 19.67 11.54 8.34
N TYR A 157 18.33 11.49 8.52
CA TYR A 157 17.47 12.68 8.42
C TYR A 157 17.40 13.46 9.73
N THR A 158 17.17 12.78 10.86
CA THR A 158 17.00 13.43 12.17
C THR A 158 18.26 14.18 12.62
N GLY A 159 19.45 13.64 12.33
CA GLY A 159 20.74 14.29 12.62
C GLY A 159 20.99 15.55 11.79
N LEU A 160 20.49 15.60 10.55
CA LEU A 160 20.62 16.75 9.66
C LEU A 160 19.60 17.84 10.00
N PHE A 161 18.31 17.49 10.01
CA PHE A 161 17.23 18.45 10.14
C PHE A 161 16.95 18.87 11.58
N LYS A 162 17.23 18.00 12.56
CA LYS A 162 17.01 18.25 14.00
C LYS A 162 15.60 18.80 14.22
N SER A 163 15.44 19.88 14.99
CA SER A 163 14.16 20.54 15.26
C SER A 163 13.71 21.53 14.18
N SER A 164 14.30 21.52 12.98
CA SER A 164 14.00 22.50 11.92
C SER A 164 12.73 22.17 11.14
N LEU A 165 12.26 20.91 11.18
CA LEU A 165 11.06 20.46 10.49
C LEU A 165 9.78 20.74 11.31
N PRO A 166 8.59 20.67 10.69
CA PRO A 166 7.33 20.64 11.42
C PRO A 166 7.27 19.50 12.45
N ALA A 167 6.41 19.64 13.46
CA ALA A 167 6.36 18.72 14.59
C ALA A 167 5.99 17.28 14.20
N ASP A 168 5.08 17.11 13.24
CA ASP A 168 4.70 15.81 12.70
C ASP A 168 5.86 15.14 11.95
N TYR A 169 6.64 15.90 11.16
CA TYR A 169 7.85 15.39 10.50
C TYR A 169 8.90 14.91 11.52
N ASN A 170 9.20 15.73 12.53
CA ASN A 170 10.16 15.35 13.57
C ASN A 170 9.71 14.09 14.30
N SER A 171 8.42 13.99 14.63
CA SER A 171 7.88 12.81 15.30
C SER A 171 7.94 11.56 14.43
N PHE A 172 7.56 11.67 13.15
CA PHE A 172 7.57 10.54 12.21
C PHE A 172 9.00 10.02 11.99
N LEU A 173 9.93 10.92 11.66
CA LEU A 173 11.32 10.57 11.38
C LEU A 173 12.05 10.04 12.62
N GLN A 174 11.72 10.54 13.81
CA GLN A 174 12.29 10.02 15.05
C GLN A 174 11.80 8.60 15.33
N LEU A 175 10.51 8.30 15.12
CA LEU A 175 9.99 6.94 15.27
C LEU A 175 10.70 5.96 14.34
N GLN A 176 10.86 6.31 13.06
CA GLN A 176 11.62 5.49 12.12
C GLN A 176 13.08 5.32 12.56
N ALA A 177 13.76 6.43 12.93
CA ALA A 177 15.14 6.38 13.38
C ALA A 177 15.35 5.49 14.63
N ASP A 178 14.41 5.52 15.57
CA ASP A 178 14.47 4.67 16.77
C ASP A 178 14.23 3.20 16.42
N GLU A 179 13.26 2.92 15.55
CA GLU A 179 12.88 1.57 15.13
C GLU A 179 13.94 0.91 14.22
N ASP A 180 14.62 1.70 13.39
CA ASP A 180 15.65 1.24 12.44
C ASP A 180 16.97 0.88 13.11
N THR A 181 17.13 1.11 14.42
CA THR A 181 18.31 0.66 15.18
C THR A 181 18.40 -0.86 15.32
N VAL A 182 17.28 -1.56 15.13
CA VAL A 182 17.19 -3.01 15.22
C VAL A 182 16.26 -3.53 14.13
N LEU A 183 16.69 -4.57 13.43
CA LEU A 183 15.83 -5.31 12.53
C LEU A 183 14.66 -5.87 13.36
N TYR A 184 13.42 -5.74 12.88
CA TYR A 184 12.26 -6.25 13.62
C TYR A 184 11.78 -7.59 13.06
N SER A 185 11.95 -7.79 11.76
CA SER A 185 11.62 -9.00 11.02
C SER A 185 12.75 -9.34 10.04
N ALA A 186 13.07 -10.62 9.92
CA ALA A 186 14.00 -11.18 8.94
C ALA A 186 13.52 -12.57 8.54
N ASP A 187 13.59 -12.92 7.25
CA ASP A 187 13.18 -14.26 6.78
C ASP A 187 11.77 -14.63 7.29
N ALA A 188 10.79 -13.73 7.12
CA ALA A 188 9.42 -13.87 7.63
C ALA A 188 9.33 -14.30 9.12
N GLY A 189 10.29 -13.86 9.93
CA GLY A 189 10.36 -14.12 11.36
C GLY A 189 10.68 -12.87 12.16
N LEU A 190 9.92 -12.64 13.22
CA LEU A 190 10.15 -11.61 14.22
C LEU A 190 11.50 -11.86 14.92
N VAL A 191 12.40 -10.90 14.83
CA VAL A 191 13.69 -10.90 15.53
C VAL A 191 13.66 -10.07 16.83
N ILE A 192 12.53 -9.42 17.10
CA ILE A 192 12.22 -8.77 18.37
C ILE A 192 11.05 -9.48 19.07
N SER A 193 10.91 -9.27 20.37
CA SER A 193 9.80 -9.87 21.13
C SER A 193 8.44 -9.30 20.73
N PHE A 194 7.36 -10.08 20.90
CA PHE A 194 5.97 -9.62 20.74
C PHE A 194 5.69 -8.33 21.53
N ASN A 195 6.22 -8.21 22.76
CA ASN A 195 6.10 -6.98 23.55
C ASN A 195 6.70 -5.75 22.85
N GLN A 196 7.84 -5.91 22.18
CA GLN A 196 8.46 -4.82 21.42
C GLN A 196 7.65 -4.48 20.16
N VAL A 197 7.06 -5.47 19.47
CA VAL A 197 6.12 -5.20 18.36
C VAL A 197 4.91 -4.41 18.88
N GLY A 198 4.30 -4.84 19.99
CA GLY A 198 3.17 -4.12 20.62
C GLY A 198 3.51 -2.68 21.01
N LYS A 199 4.75 -2.40 21.43
CA LYS A 199 5.23 -1.01 21.66
C LYS A 199 5.30 -0.20 20.37
N ARG A 200 5.76 -0.78 19.26
CA ARG A 200 5.73 -0.13 17.94
C ARG A 200 4.30 0.21 17.53
N VAL A 201 3.35 -0.71 17.72
CA VAL A 201 1.92 -0.46 17.45
C VAL A 201 1.43 0.78 18.21
N LEU A 202 1.69 0.89 19.51
CA LEU A 202 1.28 2.05 20.32
C LEU A 202 1.97 3.35 19.91
N ASN A 203 3.23 3.30 19.46
CA ASN A 203 3.93 4.47 18.95
C ASN A 203 3.25 5.02 17.68
N TRP A 204 2.92 4.14 16.74
CA TRP A 204 2.24 4.52 15.49
C TRP A 204 0.79 4.95 15.72
N GLU A 205 0.07 4.31 16.65
CA GLU A 205 -1.24 4.77 17.10
C GLU A 205 -1.19 6.21 17.64
N LYS A 206 -0.25 6.47 18.56
CA LYS A 206 -0.06 7.79 19.16
C LYS A 206 0.30 8.84 18.11
N PHE A 207 1.11 8.50 17.12
CA PHE A 207 1.41 9.40 16.00
C PHE A 207 0.13 9.76 15.24
N LEU A 208 -0.70 8.77 14.89
CA LEU A 208 -1.96 8.97 14.17
C LEU A 208 -2.97 9.80 14.97
N ASP A 209 -3.02 9.63 16.30
CA ASP A 209 -3.88 10.43 17.19
C ASP A 209 -3.39 11.87 17.32
N THR A 210 -2.07 12.07 17.36
CA THR A 210 -1.47 13.39 17.55
C THR A 210 -1.47 14.20 16.24
N TYR A 211 -1.26 13.55 15.11
CA TYR A 211 -1.07 14.19 13.80
C TYR A 211 -1.96 13.59 12.69
N PRO A 212 -3.30 13.55 12.87
CA PRO A 212 -4.20 12.94 11.88
C PRO A 212 -4.15 13.63 10.51
N GLY A 213 -3.77 14.91 10.47
CA GLY A 213 -3.61 15.71 9.25
C GLY A 213 -2.23 15.66 8.61
N SER A 214 -1.29 14.85 9.11
CA SER A 214 0.08 14.78 8.59
C SER A 214 0.12 14.31 7.13
N ILE A 215 1.19 14.66 6.41
CA ILE A 215 1.50 14.05 5.11
C ILE A 215 1.85 12.56 5.26
N PHE A 216 2.29 12.13 6.45
CA PHE A 216 2.70 10.75 6.71
C PHE A 216 1.55 9.86 7.19
N THR A 217 0.31 10.37 7.32
CA THR A 217 -0.82 9.62 7.88
C THR A 217 -1.06 8.29 7.15
N ALA A 218 -0.93 8.26 5.82
CA ALA A 218 -1.11 7.01 5.07
C ALA A 218 -0.02 5.97 5.39
N ALA A 219 1.26 6.39 5.39
CA ALA A 219 2.38 5.51 5.76
C ALA A 219 2.29 5.02 7.22
N ALA A 220 1.93 5.92 8.14
CA ALA A 220 1.75 5.56 9.55
C ALA A 220 0.58 4.58 9.78
N ARG A 221 -0.50 4.65 8.97
CA ARG A 221 -1.60 3.67 9.01
C ARG A 221 -1.15 2.29 8.56
N GLU A 222 -0.32 2.21 7.52
CA GLU A 222 0.23 0.94 7.04
C GLU A 222 1.16 0.31 8.08
N LEU A 223 2.07 1.09 8.67
CA LEU A 223 2.96 0.62 9.74
C LEU A 223 2.17 0.16 10.96
N TYR A 224 1.18 0.95 11.40
CA TYR A 224 0.27 0.56 12.48
C TYR A 224 -0.46 -0.75 12.18
N ALA A 225 -1.06 -0.89 10.99
CA ALA A 225 -1.83 -2.06 10.62
C ALA A 225 -0.95 -3.31 10.50
N GLY A 226 0.21 -3.20 9.83
CA GLY A 226 1.18 -4.28 9.70
C GLY A 226 1.66 -4.77 11.06
N TYR A 227 2.18 -3.86 11.90
CA TYR A 227 2.63 -4.23 13.24
C TYR A 227 1.50 -4.77 14.12
N THR A 228 0.26 -4.33 13.96
CA THR A 228 -0.88 -4.89 14.71
C THR A 228 -1.13 -6.34 14.30
N LEU A 229 -1.05 -6.66 13.01
CA LEU A 229 -1.22 -8.02 12.53
C LEU A 229 -0.05 -8.91 12.97
N ASP A 230 1.18 -8.45 12.82
CA ASP A 230 2.38 -9.19 13.24
C ASP A 230 2.37 -9.41 14.77
N TYR A 231 1.93 -8.41 15.54
CA TYR A 231 1.78 -8.54 16.99
C TYR A 231 0.73 -9.58 17.40
N LEU A 232 -0.35 -9.76 16.65
CA LEU A 232 -1.43 -10.68 17.02
C LEU A 232 -1.22 -12.09 16.49
N PHE A 233 -0.69 -12.19 15.27
CA PHE A 233 -0.59 -13.45 14.52
C PHE A 233 0.85 -13.99 14.42
N GLY A 234 1.86 -13.15 14.68
CA GLY A 234 3.25 -13.44 14.34
C GLY A 234 3.47 -13.41 12.82
N GLU A 235 4.69 -13.78 12.43
CA GLU A 235 5.05 -14.05 11.04
C GLU A 235 5.28 -15.55 10.83
N ASP A 236 5.43 -16.00 9.58
CA ASP A 236 5.45 -17.43 9.20
C ASP A 236 6.47 -18.26 10.01
N ASN A 237 7.68 -17.72 10.22
CA ASN A 237 8.77 -18.38 10.95
C ASN A 237 8.75 -18.09 12.46
N THR A 238 7.85 -17.23 12.93
CA THR A 238 7.64 -16.90 14.35
C THR A 238 6.15 -16.72 14.66
N PRO A 239 5.32 -17.74 14.38
CA PRO A 239 3.88 -17.60 14.50
C PRO A 239 3.48 -17.40 15.96
N ALA A 240 2.37 -16.69 16.19
CA ALA A 240 1.80 -16.59 17.53
C ALA A 240 1.22 -17.91 18.05
N PHE A 241 1.08 -18.91 17.18
CA PHE A 241 0.44 -20.20 17.39
C PHE A 241 1.43 -21.35 17.17
N ASP A 242 1.38 -22.38 18.01
CA ASP A 242 2.26 -23.56 17.93
C ASP A 242 2.03 -24.41 16.69
N ARG A 243 0.76 -24.49 16.26
CA ARG A 243 0.39 -25.11 14.99
C ARG A 243 -0.17 -24.02 14.09
N HIS A 244 0.44 -23.88 12.93
CA HIS A 244 0.03 -22.91 11.92
C HIS A 244 -1.49 -23.05 11.64
N GLU A 245 -2.19 -21.91 11.63
CA GLU A 245 -3.65 -21.80 11.42
C GLU A 245 -4.56 -22.51 12.45
N ASP A 246 -4.02 -23.12 13.52
CA ASP A 246 -4.83 -23.71 14.59
C ASP A 246 -4.97 -22.73 15.76
N LEU A 247 -6.12 -22.05 15.82
CA LEU A 247 -6.41 -21.06 16.86
C LEU A 247 -6.38 -21.62 18.29
N SER A 248 -6.59 -22.94 18.46
CA SER A 248 -6.50 -23.59 19.78
C SER A 248 -5.06 -23.68 20.31
N SER A 249 -4.08 -23.43 19.44
CA SER A 249 -2.65 -23.59 19.72
C SER A 249 -1.92 -22.28 20.01
N LEU A 250 -2.66 -21.19 20.31
CA LEU A 250 -2.07 -19.91 20.73
C LEU A 250 -1.08 -20.14 21.89
N TYR A 251 0.16 -19.70 21.71
CA TYR A 251 1.20 -19.87 22.72
C TYR A 251 0.78 -19.22 24.06
N PRO A 252 0.89 -19.91 25.21
CA PRO A 252 0.48 -19.37 26.51
C PRO A 252 1.15 -18.03 26.86
N GLU A 253 2.42 -17.86 26.49
CA GLU A 253 3.19 -16.63 26.68
C GLU A 253 2.61 -15.46 25.88
N ASN A 254 2.26 -15.68 24.61
CA ASN A 254 1.65 -14.66 23.75
C ASN A 254 0.25 -14.30 24.27
N LYS A 255 -0.54 -15.30 24.68
CA LYS A 255 -1.83 -15.06 25.32
C LYS A 255 -1.70 -14.21 26.58
N GLN A 256 -0.69 -14.48 27.42
CA GLN A 256 -0.46 -13.72 28.64
C GLN A 256 0.00 -12.28 28.34
N GLU A 257 0.84 -12.09 27.33
CA GLU A 257 1.23 -10.77 26.81
C GLU A 257 -0.01 -9.98 26.37
N TYR A 258 -0.90 -10.58 25.58
CA TYR A 258 -2.12 -9.92 25.10
C TYR A 258 -3.09 -9.55 26.24
N LEU A 259 -3.24 -10.42 27.24
CA LEU A 259 -4.02 -10.14 28.43
C LEU A 259 -3.42 -8.96 29.23
N SER A 260 -2.09 -8.93 29.36
CA SER A 260 -1.39 -7.82 30.02
C SER A 260 -1.53 -6.52 29.24
N PHE A 261 -1.43 -6.58 27.91
CA PHE A 261 -1.64 -5.44 27.03
C PHE A 261 -3.03 -4.84 27.22
N VAL A 262 -4.08 -5.67 27.24
CA VAL A 262 -5.46 -5.23 27.49
C VAL A 262 -5.63 -4.62 28.88
N GLN A 263 -4.92 -5.12 29.89
CA GLN A 263 -4.95 -4.55 31.24
C GLN A 263 -4.31 -3.16 31.28
N GLN A 264 -3.22 -2.93 30.54
CA GLN A 264 -2.44 -1.69 30.57
C GLN A 264 -2.95 -0.64 29.58
N HIS A 265 -3.49 -1.07 28.43
CA HIS A 265 -3.80 -0.24 27.27
C HIS A 265 -5.21 -0.53 26.73
N GLY A 266 -6.11 -1.06 27.57
CA GLY A 266 -7.45 -1.46 27.13
C GLY A 266 -8.37 -0.32 26.70
N ASP A 267 -8.01 0.92 27.00
CA ASP A 267 -8.70 2.16 26.59
C ASP A 267 -8.25 2.68 25.22
N THR A 268 -7.19 2.09 24.63
CA THR A 268 -6.70 2.48 23.32
C THR A 268 -7.43 1.78 22.17
N ARG A 269 -7.22 2.25 20.93
CA ARG A 269 -7.77 1.60 19.73
C ARG A 269 -7.18 0.20 19.57
N THR A 270 -5.88 0.06 19.76
CA THR A 270 -5.17 -1.22 19.77
C THR A 270 -5.70 -2.13 20.87
N GLY A 271 -5.93 -1.62 22.08
CA GLY A 271 -6.54 -2.37 23.17
C GLY A 271 -7.90 -2.95 22.79
N THR A 272 -8.70 -2.21 22.00
CA THR A 272 -9.97 -2.69 21.44
C THR A 272 -9.76 -3.83 20.44
N VAL A 273 -8.77 -3.73 19.53
CA VAL A 273 -8.43 -4.78 18.58
C VAL A 273 -7.96 -6.06 19.29
N VAL A 274 -7.07 -5.93 20.28
CA VAL A 274 -6.54 -7.08 21.05
C VAL A 274 -7.65 -7.75 21.85
N LYS A 275 -8.57 -6.99 22.46
CA LYS A 275 -9.77 -7.54 23.12
C LYS A 275 -10.61 -8.35 22.14
N ARG A 276 -10.84 -7.84 20.93
CA ARG A 276 -11.60 -8.55 19.89
C ARG A 276 -10.91 -9.85 19.48
N PHE A 277 -9.60 -9.83 19.27
CA PHE A 277 -8.81 -11.02 18.96
C PHE A 277 -8.97 -12.09 20.06
N LEU A 278 -8.78 -11.72 21.32
CA LEU A 278 -8.90 -12.64 22.47
C LEU A 278 -10.32 -13.20 22.63
N GLN A 279 -11.35 -12.44 22.27
CA GLN A 279 -12.73 -12.94 22.27
C GLN A 279 -12.91 -13.99 21.17
N GLN A 280 -12.49 -13.68 19.95
CA GLN A 280 -12.76 -14.48 18.77
C GLN A 280 -11.88 -15.73 18.63
N VAL A 281 -10.67 -15.75 19.19
CA VAL A 281 -9.80 -16.94 19.15
C VAL A 281 -10.43 -18.18 19.82
N SER A 282 -11.49 -17.99 20.62
CA SER A 282 -12.21 -19.04 21.35
C SER A 282 -13.61 -19.37 20.82
N THR A 283 -14.08 -18.72 19.74
CA THR A 283 -15.48 -18.83 19.27
C THR A 283 -15.70 -19.91 18.20
N GLY A 284 -14.67 -20.66 17.83
CA GLY A 284 -14.77 -21.74 16.83
C GLY A 284 -14.76 -21.26 15.38
N ILE A 285 -14.43 -19.99 15.13
CA ILE A 285 -14.11 -19.48 13.78
C ILE A 285 -12.77 -20.01 13.29
N THR A 286 -12.53 -19.94 11.99
CA THR A 286 -11.25 -20.30 11.37
C THR A 286 -10.20 -19.19 11.51
N TYR A 287 -8.91 -19.54 11.33
CA TYR A 287 -7.83 -18.55 11.32
C TYR A 287 -8.03 -17.46 10.27
N GLY A 288 -8.46 -17.84 9.05
CA GLY A 288 -8.74 -16.89 7.98
C GLY A 288 -9.87 -15.93 8.31
N GLU A 289 -10.97 -16.42 8.90
CA GLU A 289 -12.08 -15.59 9.37
C GLU A 289 -11.63 -14.62 10.48
N LEU A 290 -10.83 -15.09 11.44
CA LEU A 290 -10.28 -14.24 12.49
C LEU A 290 -9.39 -13.14 11.90
N ARG A 291 -8.47 -13.49 10.99
CA ARG A 291 -7.58 -12.53 10.35
C ARG A 291 -8.35 -11.45 9.61
N HIS A 292 -9.36 -11.85 8.83
CA HIS A 292 -10.23 -10.93 8.12
C HIS A 292 -11.02 -10.01 9.08
N ASP A 293 -11.57 -10.57 10.17
CA ASP A 293 -12.29 -9.83 11.19
C ASP A 293 -11.42 -8.75 11.86
N ILE A 294 -10.16 -9.08 12.16
CA ILE A 294 -9.19 -8.14 12.75
C ILE A 294 -8.79 -7.06 11.74
N GLN A 295 -8.51 -7.43 10.48
CA GLN A 295 -8.22 -6.46 9.42
C GLN A 295 -9.35 -5.45 9.24
N ASN A 296 -10.60 -5.92 9.19
CA ASN A 296 -11.78 -5.06 9.11
C ASN A 296 -11.89 -4.14 10.34
N THR A 297 -11.63 -4.67 11.54
CA THR A 297 -11.66 -3.89 12.79
C THR A 297 -10.62 -2.76 12.77
N ILE A 298 -9.41 -3.05 12.29
CA ILE A 298 -8.35 -2.04 12.10
C ILE A 298 -8.81 -0.97 11.09
N GLY A 299 -9.36 -1.39 9.95
CA GLY A 299 -9.90 -0.49 8.92
C GLY A 299 -10.97 0.46 9.44
N ILE A 300 -11.90 -0.04 10.24
CA ILE A 300 -12.97 0.75 10.88
C ILE A 300 -12.38 1.78 11.85
N LEU A 301 -11.47 1.34 12.73
CA LEU A 301 -10.92 2.19 13.80
C LEU A 301 -9.88 3.21 13.32
N CYS A 302 -9.23 2.98 12.16
CA CYS A 302 -8.08 3.77 11.74
C CYS A 302 -8.22 4.42 10.36
N SER A 303 -9.01 3.84 9.46
CA SER A 303 -9.11 4.25 8.06
C SER A 303 -10.49 4.75 7.66
N GLY A 304 -11.44 4.77 8.60
CA GLY A 304 -12.81 5.25 8.35
C GLY A 304 -13.65 4.27 7.53
N GLU A 305 -13.31 2.97 7.57
CA GLU A 305 -14.09 1.94 6.87
C GLU A 305 -15.46 1.72 7.53
N VAL A 306 -16.42 1.24 6.75
CA VAL A 306 -17.79 0.99 7.21
C VAL A 306 -17.85 -0.30 8.02
N SER A 307 -18.52 -0.26 9.18
CA SER A 307 -18.82 -1.48 9.92
C SER A 307 -19.82 -2.34 9.14
N LEU A 308 -19.40 -3.55 8.77
CA LEU A 308 -20.27 -4.50 8.10
C LEU A 308 -21.30 -5.07 9.08
N ALA A 309 -22.53 -5.21 8.61
CA ALA A 309 -23.58 -5.95 9.29
C ALA A 309 -23.44 -7.46 9.03
N PRO A 310 -23.99 -8.32 9.90
CA PRO A 310 -23.95 -9.76 9.69
C PRO A 310 -24.59 -10.19 8.37
N VAL A 311 -24.08 -11.27 7.79
CA VAL A 311 -24.65 -11.92 6.60
C VAL A 311 -26.14 -12.21 6.84
N GLN A 312 -26.96 -11.87 5.86
CA GLN A 312 -28.41 -12.00 5.93
C GLN A 312 -28.82 -13.37 5.39
N PRO A 313 -29.47 -14.25 6.18
CA PRO A 313 -29.81 -15.60 5.72
C PRO A 313 -30.86 -15.58 4.60
N ASP A 314 -31.76 -14.59 4.63
CA ASP A 314 -32.85 -14.37 3.68
C ASP A 314 -32.43 -13.68 2.38
N PHE A 315 -31.19 -13.16 2.31
CA PHE A 315 -30.68 -12.44 1.15
C PHE A 315 -29.27 -12.89 0.83
N HIS A 316 -29.11 -13.60 -0.28
CA HIS A 316 -27.84 -14.17 -0.71
C HIS A 316 -27.86 -14.26 -2.24
N ALA A 317 -26.87 -14.95 -2.84
CA ALA A 317 -26.68 -15.01 -4.29
C ALA A 317 -27.97 -15.23 -5.09
N ALA A 318 -28.75 -16.28 -4.77
CA ALA A 318 -29.99 -16.59 -5.50
C ALA A 318 -31.06 -15.48 -5.42
N ALA A 319 -31.17 -14.79 -4.27
CA ALA A 319 -32.12 -13.68 -4.11
C ALA A 319 -31.66 -12.45 -4.89
N ILE A 320 -30.36 -12.17 -4.89
CA ILE A 320 -29.74 -11.07 -5.64
C ILE A 320 -29.89 -11.32 -7.15
N GLU A 321 -29.55 -12.52 -7.63
CA GLU A 321 -29.71 -12.91 -9.04
C GLU A 321 -31.15 -12.70 -9.52
N LYS A 322 -32.15 -13.09 -8.71
CA LYS A 322 -33.56 -12.86 -9.04
C LYS A 322 -33.93 -11.38 -9.14
N LEU A 323 -33.39 -10.53 -8.28
CA LEU A 323 -33.68 -9.08 -8.30
C LEU A 323 -32.93 -8.33 -9.40
N THR A 324 -31.77 -8.85 -9.83
CA THR A 324 -30.95 -8.23 -10.89
C THR A 324 -31.33 -8.68 -12.29
N ALA A 325 -31.93 -9.87 -12.44
CA ALA A 325 -32.31 -10.45 -13.74
C ALA A 325 -33.12 -9.51 -14.65
N PRO A 326 -34.15 -8.76 -14.19
CA PRO A 326 -34.92 -7.88 -15.07
C PRO A 326 -34.09 -6.80 -15.79
N VAL A 327 -32.96 -6.40 -15.20
CA VAL A 327 -32.01 -5.47 -15.85
C VAL A 327 -31.01 -6.29 -16.67
N TYR A 328 -30.38 -7.31 -16.08
CA TYR A 328 -29.32 -8.05 -16.78
C TYR A 328 -29.79 -8.83 -18.01
N ASP A 329 -31.05 -9.25 -18.07
CA ASP A 329 -31.66 -9.87 -19.25
C ASP A 329 -31.75 -8.89 -20.44
N THR A 330 -31.67 -7.58 -20.17
CA THR A 330 -31.65 -6.53 -21.20
C THR A 330 -30.24 -6.09 -21.60
N VAL A 331 -29.23 -6.47 -20.83
CA VAL A 331 -27.83 -6.08 -21.07
C VAL A 331 -27.19 -7.11 -22.02
N PRO A 332 -26.61 -6.67 -23.16
CA PRO A 332 -25.91 -7.58 -24.05
C PRO A 332 -24.84 -8.40 -23.34
N SER A 333 -24.77 -9.71 -23.65
CA SER A 333 -23.71 -10.60 -23.18
C SER A 333 -22.46 -10.57 -24.07
N THR A 334 -22.49 -9.75 -25.12
CA THR A 334 -21.41 -9.53 -26.06
C THR A 334 -21.21 -8.03 -26.22
N ILE A 335 -19.96 -7.58 -26.19
CA ILE A 335 -19.58 -6.19 -26.47
C ILE A 335 -18.76 -6.12 -27.75
N ASP A 336 -18.85 -4.99 -28.45
CA ASP A 336 -17.94 -4.69 -29.55
C ASP A 336 -16.60 -4.22 -28.98
N ILE A 337 -15.52 -4.76 -29.53
CA ILE A 337 -14.15 -4.36 -29.22
C ILE A 337 -13.51 -3.73 -30.47
N ALA A 338 -12.29 -3.22 -30.33
CA ALA A 338 -11.54 -2.61 -31.43
C ALA A 338 -11.42 -3.57 -32.64
N GLU A 339 -11.25 -2.98 -33.83
CA GLU A 339 -11.02 -3.71 -35.09
C GLU A 339 -12.20 -4.58 -35.56
N GLY A 340 -13.43 -4.31 -35.08
CA GLY A 340 -14.64 -4.99 -35.54
C GLY A 340 -14.80 -6.41 -34.99
N ALA A 341 -14.03 -6.76 -33.96
CA ALA A 341 -14.23 -7.97 -33.19
C ALA A 341 -15.28 -7.75 -32.10
N SER A 342 -15.85 -8.85 -31.60
CA SER A 342 -16.78 -8.82 -30.47
C SER A 342 -16.35 -9.84 -29.43
N GLU A 343 -16.61 -9.54 -28.17
CA GLU A 343 -16.20 -10.38 -27.06
C GLU A 343 -17.39 -10.70 -26.16
N LYS A 344 -17.55 -11.99 -25.84
CA LYS A 344 -18.54 -12.43 -24.85
C LYS A 344 -18.05 -12.08 -23.45
N ILE A 345 -18.94 -11.51 -22.66
CA ILE A 345 -18.70 -11.12 -21.28
C ILE A 345 -19.20 -12.20 -20.34
N ASN A 346 -18.32 -12.63 -19.44
CA ASN A 346 -18.68 -13.46 -18.31
C ASN A 346 -18.99 -12.57 -17.11
N ARG A 347 -20.25 -12.58 -16.66
CA ARG A 347 -20.72 -11.82 -15.50
C ARG A 347 -20.82 -12.75 -14.30
N LYS A 348 -20.17 -12.38 -13.20
CA LYS A 348 -20.13 -13.15 -11.96
C LYS A 348 -20.49 -12.27 -10.77
N LEU A 349 -21.43 -12.72 -9.93
CA LEU A 349 -21.62 -12.14 -8.61
C LEU A 349 -20.39 -12.47 -7.75
N ASP A 350 -19.67 -11.45 -7.32
CA ASP A 350 -18.35 -11.60 -6.72
C ASP A 350 -18.35 -11.32 -5.21
N SER A 351 -18.93 -10.19 -4.79
CA SER A 351 -18.93 -9.78 -3.39
C SER A 351 -20.33 -9.35 -2.95
N ILE A 352 -20.69 -9.67 -1.71
CA ILE A 352 -21.96 -9.28 -1.07
C ILE A 352 -21.65 -8.70 0.32
N MET A 353 -22.02 -7.46 0.57
CA MET A 353 -21.75 -6.76 1.83
C MET A 353 -23.03 -6.16 2.38
N TYR A 354 -23.18 -6.22 3.70
CA TYR A 354 -24.30 -5.63 4.42
C TYR A 354 -23.81 -4.51 5.30
N PHE A 355 -24.57 -3.42 5.40
CA PHE A 355 -24.23 -2.32 6.29
C PHE A 355 -25.49 -1.54 6.70
N GLN A 356 -25.37 -0.83 7.82
CA GLN A 356 -26.40 0.08 8.30
C GLN A 356 -26.07 1.50 7.84
N GLN A 357 -27.07 2.21 7.31
CA GLN A 357 -26.98 3.63 7.04
C GLN A 357 -28.35 4.25 7.34
N ASP A 358 -28.38 5.38 8.04
CA ASP A 358 -29.63 6.10 8.35
C ASP A 358 -30.71 5.25 9.04
N GLY A 359 -30.28 4.32 9.90
CA GLY A 359 -31.17 3.38 10.61
C GLY A 359 -31.77 2.29 9.72
N GLN A 360 -31.30 2.17 8.48
CA GLN A 360 -31.79 1.24 7.48
C GLN A 360 -30.68 0.24 7.10
N LEU A 361 -31.05 -1.04 7.01
CA LEU A 361 -30.15 -2.09 6.54
C LEU A 361 -30.11 -2.09 5.01
N TYR A 362 -28.90 -2.03 4.48
CA TYR A 362 -28.60 -2.11 3.05
C TYR A 362 -27.70 -3.32 2.74
N CYS A 363 -27.72 -3.71 1.47
CA CYS A 363 -26.81 -4.68 0.88
C CYS A 363 -26.20 -4.05 -0.38
N VAL A 364 -24.88 -4.13 -0.53
CA VAL A 364 -24.19 -3.89 -1.81
C VAL A 364 -23.77 -5.23 -2.39
N ALA A 365 -24.08 -5.45 -3.65
CA ALA A 365 -23.63 -6.60 -4.42
C ALA A 365 -22.77 -6.14 -5.59
N ILE A 366 -21.63 -6.82 -5.78
CA ILE A 366 -20.62 -6.47 -6.77
C ILE A 366 -20.59 -7.56 -7.80
N PHE A 367 -20.75 -7.19 -9.07
CA PHE A 367 -20.63 -8.11 -10.19
C PHE A 367 -19.37 -7.78 -10.99
N THR A 368 -18.50 -8.77 -11.16
CA THR A 368 -17.34 -8.67 -12.05
C THR A 368 -17.73 -9.11 -13.45
N ASN A 369 -17.35 -8.32 -14.44
CA ASN A 369 -17.57 -8.59 -15.85
C ASN A 369 -16.21 -8.77 -16.53
N SER A 370 -15.94 -9.95 -17.06
CA SER A 370 -14.65 -10.29 -17.67
C SER A 370 -14.82 -10.74 -19.12
N GLY A 371 -13.98 -10.22 -20.02
CA GLY A 371 -13.85 -10.72 -21.38
C GLY A 371 -13.42 -12.18 -21.42
N SER A 372 -14.15 -13.01 -22.19
CA SER A 372 -13.89 -14.46 -22.27
C SER A 372 -12.64 -14.86 -23.06
N SER A 373 -12.13 -13.98 -23.93
CA SER A 373 -10.94 -14.23 -24.74
C SER A 373 -9.65 -13.82 -24.04
N GLY A 374 -9.73 -12.91 -23.07
CA GLY A 374 -8.56 -12.32 -22.41
C GLY A 374 -7.65 -11.55 -23.38
N GLY A 375 -8.14 -11.16 -24.56
CA GLY A 375 -7.41 -10.36 -25.53
C GLY A 375 -7.37 -8.87 -25.18
N ALA A 376 -6.42 -8.12 -25.74
CA ALA A 376 -6.56 -6.66 -25.83
C ALA A 376 -7.63 -6.35 -26.90
N PRO A 377 -8.53 -5.36 -26.72
CA PRO A 377 -8.47 -4.20 -25.83
C PRO A 377 -9.19 -4.39 -24.47
N VAL A 378 -9.40 -3.30 -23.72
CA VAL A 378 -10.10 -3.28 -22.42
C VAL A 378 -11.47 -3.93 -22.52
N SER A 379 -11.69 -5.00 -21.75
CA SER A 379 -12.93 -5.79 -21.82
C SER A 379 -13.41 -6.31 -20.47
N GLY A 380 -13.03 -5.64 -19.38
CA GLY A 380 -13.56 -5.94 -18.04
C GLY A 380 -13.87 -4.70 -17.22
N TRP A 381 -14.86 -4.85 -16.34
CA TRP A 381 -15.35 -3.80 -15.42
C TRP A 381 -16.14 -4.42 -14.26
N VAL A 382 -16.54 -3.57 -13.32
CA VAL A 382 -17.46 -3.94 -12.23
C VAL A 382 -18.81 -3.25 -12.40
N ASP A 383 -19.89 -3.98 -12.10
CA ASP A 383 -21.21 -3.38 -11.83
C ASP A 383 -21.49 -3.38 -10.33
N VAL A 384 -22.21 -2.37 -9.85
CA VAL A 384 -22.57 -2.23 -8.44
C VAL A 384 -24.08 -2.20 -8.30
N TRP A 385 -24.61 -3.00 -7.38
CA TRP A 385 -26.01 -3.00 -6.99
C TRP A 385 -26.16 -2.65 -5.53
N ALA A 386 -27.16 -1.84 -5.20
CA ALA A 386 -27.57 -1.54 -3.84
C ALA A 386 -29.02 -2.00 -3.62
N PHE A 387 -29.26 -2.67 -2.49
CA PHE A 387 -30.57 -3.15 -2.07
C PHE A 387 -30.86 -2.67 -0.67
N ARG A 388 -32.15 -2.47 -0.38
CA ARG A 388 -32.63 -2.11 0.96
C ARG A 388 -33.56 -3.16 1.53
N LYS A 389 -33.50 -3.35 2.84
CA LYS A 389 -34.41 -4.25 3.57
C LYS A 389 -35.61 -3.48 4.13
N THR A 390 -36.78 -3.57 3.50
CA THR A 390 -38.00 -2.94 4.01
C THR A 390 -38.90 -4.00 4.64
N ALA A 391 -39.05 -3.94 5.97
CA ALA A 391 -39.62 -5.02 6.77
C ALA A 391 -38.90 -6.35 6.47
N ASP A 392 -39.63 -7.40 6.10
CA ASP A 392 -39.05 -8.72 5.77
C ASP A 392 -38.79 -8.91 4.26
N ARG A 393 -38.65 -7.83 3.48
CA ARG A 393 -38.43 -7.89 2.04
C ARG A 393 -37.25 -7.06 1.59
N TRP A 394 -36.50 -7.61 0.64
CA TRP A 394 -35.45 -6.91 -0.07
C TRP A 394 -35.93 -6.37 -1.41
N GLN A 395 -35.49 -5.17 -1.74
CA GLN A 395 -35.78 -4.52 -3.00
C GLN A 395 -34.58 -3.74 -3.49
N THR A 396 -34.44 -3.63 -4.81
CA THR A 396 -33.41 -2.80 -5.45
C THR A 396 -33.60 -1.34 -5.04
N ALA A 397 -32.55 -0.74 -4.49
CA ALA A 397 -32.47 0.68 -4.19
C ALA A 397 -31.89 1.44 -5.41
N SER A 398 -30.73 0.99 -5.90
CA SER A 398 -30.07 1.55 -7.08
C SER A 398 -29.10 0.55 -7.68
N TYR A 399 -28.64 0.80 -8.90
CA TYR A 399 -27.58 0.05 -9.54
C TYR A 399 -26.80 0.97 -10.49
N LEU A 400 -25.53 0.64 -10.69
CA LEU A 400 -24.64 1.29 -11.65
C LEU A 400 -23.94 0.20 -12.46
N LEU A 401 -24.30 0.09 -13.74
CA LEU A 401 -23.60 -0.76 -14.69
C LEU A 401 -22.34 -0.02 -15.18
N ASN A 402 -21.25 -0.75 -15.42
CA ASN A 402 -19.94 -0.15 -15.76
C ASN A 402 -19.49 0.89 -14.70
N ALA A 403 -19.61 0.53 -13.43
CA ALA A 403 -19.35 1.41 -12.29
C ALA A 403 -17.89 1.84 -12.14
N GLY A 404 -16.96 1.16 -12.81
CA GLY A 404 -15.52 1.41 -12.75
C GLY A 404 -14.73 0.12 -12.64
N GLY A 405 -13.50 0.24 -12.13
CA GLY A 405 -12.53 -0.85 -12.12
C GLY A 405 -12.05 -1.18 -13.53
N GLY A 406 -11.76 -2.45 -13.75
CA GLY A 406 -11.40 -2.95 -15.07
C GLY A 406 -9.92 -2.86 -15.42
N GLY A 407 -9.56 -3.43 -16.57
CA GLY A 407 -8.23 -3.38 -17.15
C GLY A 407 -8.21 -4.04 -18.54
N MET A 408 -7.02 -4.11 -19.14
CA MET A 408 -6.79 -4.86 -20.37
C MET A 408 -6.95 -6.36 -20.12
N TYR A 409 -7.09 -7.13 -21.19
CA TYR A 409 -7.08 -8.61 -21.14
C TYR A 409 -8.22 -9.20 -20.30
N GLY A 410 -9.40 -8.58 -20.33
CA GLY A 410 -10.57 -9.05 -19.58
C GLY A 410 -10.48 -8.89 -18.07
N ASN A 411 -9.51 -8.15 -17.53
CA ASN A 411 -9.46 -7.85 -16.10
C ASN A 411 -10.68 -7.00 -15.70
N SER A 412 -11.49 -7.51 -14.78
CA SER A 412 -12.70 -6.84 -14.29
C SER A 412 -12.44 -5.73 -13.28
N GLY A 413 -11.25 -5.70 -12.65
CA GLY A 413 -11.07 -5.04 -11.37
C GLY A 413 -11.75 -5.83 -10.24
N TYR A 414 -11.77 -5.26 -9.04
CA TYR A 414 -12.30 -5.91 -7.85
C TYR A 414 -12.85 -4.91 -6.84
N PHE A 415 -13.77 -5.37 -6.00
CA PHE A 415 -14.18 -4.60 -4.83
C PHE A 415 -13.05 -4.54 -3.81
N HIS A 416 -12.70 -3.34 -3.39
CA HIS A 416 -11.63 -3.11 -2.41
C HIS A 416 -12.22 -2.98 -1.00
N LYS A 417 -13.08 -1.98 -0.77
CA LYS A 417 -13.63 -1.69 0.57
C LYS A 417 -14.83 -0.75 0.55
N LEU A 418 -15.54 -0.69 1.68
CA LEU A 418 -16.53 0.35 1.98
C LEU A 418 -15.92 1.39 2.92
N VAL A 419 -16.07 2.68 2.60
CA VAL A 419 -15.55 3.80 3.39
C VAL A 419 -16.65 4.77 3.77
N ASN A 420 -16.58 5.34 4.97
CA ASN A 420 -17.47 6.43 5.37
C ASN A 420 -17.06 7.70 4.62
N MET A 421 -17.98 8.29 3.86
CA MET A 421 -17.78 9.54 3.14
C MET A 421 -18.44 10.73 3.81
N GLY A 422 -19.26 10.51 4.83
CA GLY A 422 -20.04 11.52 5.52
C GLY A 422 -21.05 10.86 6.46
N ALA A 423 -21.88 11.65 7.12
CA ALA A 423 -22.89 11.13 8.03
C ALA A 423 -23.93 10.23 7.33
N HIS A 424 -24.23 10.51 6.06
CA HIS A 424 -25.30 9.89 5.27
C HIS A 424 -24.80 9.32 3.93
N THR A 425 -23.49 9.09 3.82
CA THR A 425 -22.86 8.68 2.56
C THR A 425 -21.83 7.58 2.80
N THR A 426 -22.04 6.44 2.14
CA THR A 426 -21.09 5.34 2.06
C THR A 426 -20.39 5.36 0.70
N GLY A 427 -19.06 5.29 0.69
CA GLY A 427 -18.25 5.12 -0.50
C GLY A 427 -17.96 3.64 -0.76
N ILE A 428 -18.19 3.19 -1.98
CA ILE A 428 -17.86 1.85 -2.47
C ILE A 428 -16.61 2.00 -3.35
N VAL A 429 -15.49 1.44 -2.89
CA VAL A 429 -14.21 1.54 -3.58
C VAL A 429 -14.01 0.30 -4.44
N ILE A 430 -13.76 0.53 -5.73
CA ILE A 430 -13.43 -0.51 -6.71
C ILE A 430 -12.05 -0.18 -7.27
N SER A 431 -11.20 -1.19 -7.34
CA SER A 431 -9.85 -1.04 -7.86
C SER A 431 -9.73 -1.71 -9.23
N GLY A 432 -9.04 -1.03 -10.14
CA GLY A 432 -8.69 -1.52 -11.48
C GLY A 432 -7.18 -1.44 -11.70
N GLY A 433 -6.72 -2.07 -12.77
CA GLY A 433 -5.30 -2.02 -13.11
C GLY A 433 -4.94 -2.69 -14.42
N ILE A 434 -3.83 -2.25 -14.99
CA ILE A 434 -3.29 -2.71 -16.28
C ILE A 434 -1.79 -2.93 -16.12
N THR A 435 -1.31 -4.09 -16.57
CA THR A 435 0.12 -4.34 -16.79
C THR A 435 0.33 -4.66 -18.26
N HIS A 436 1.11 -3.85 -18.96
CA HIS A 436 1.39 -4.02 -20.39
C HIS A 436 2.74 -3.41 -20.79
N MET A 437 3.58 -4.20 -21.48
CA MET A 437 4.85 -3.75 -22.10
C MET A 437 5.77 -2.94 -21.17
N GLY A 438 5.89 -3.36 -19.92
CA GLY A 438 6.70 -2.70 -18.89
C GLY A 438 5.95 -1.64 -18.09
N SER A 439 4.78 -1.18 -18.54
CA SER A 439 3.89 -0.32 -17.74
C SER A 439 3.06 -1.15 -16.76
N SER A 440 2.92 -0.67 -15.53
CA SER A 440 1.95 -1.16 -14.54
C SER A 440 1.24 0.05 -13.94
N VAL A 441 -0.08 0.11 -14.14
CA VAL A 441 -0.92 1.23 -13.70
C VAL A 441 -2.09 0.67 -12.91
N SER A 442 -2.35 1.23 -11.73
CA SER A 442 -3.49 0.90 -10.88
C SER A 442 -4.30 2.14 -10.54
N TRP A 443 -5.60 1.99 -10.35
CA TRP A 443 -6.48 3.09 -9.98
C TRP A 443 -7.62 2.64 -9.08
N ASP A 444 -8.17 3.60 -8.34
CA ASP A 444 -9.38 3.43 -7.55
C ASP A 444 -10.51 4.30 -8.13
N ASP A 445 -11.68 3.69 -8.23
CA ASP A 445 -12.96 4.35 -8.46
C ASP A 445 -13.76 4.34 -7.15
N MET A 446 -14.37 5.48 -6.81
CA MET A 446 -15.28 5.57 -5.65
C MET A 446 -16.69 5.90 -6.11
N ILE A 447 -17.62 5.02 -5.75
CA ILE A 447 -19.05 5.20 -5.97
C ILE A 447 -19.70 5.59 -4.63
N ALA A 448 -20.27 6.78 -4.55
CA ALA A 448 -21.05 7.20 -3.40
C ALA A 448 -22.44 6.55 -3.45
N PHE A 449 -22.86 6.01 -2.31
CA PHE A 449 -24.22 5.61 -2.02
C PHE A 449 -24.83 6.58 -0.99
N THR A 450 -25.74 7.43 -1.44
CA THR A 450 -26.42 8.44 -0.60
C THR A 450 -27.85 8.61 -1.06
N GLY A 451 -28.80 8.73 -0.13
CA GLY A 451 -30.22 8.89 -0.46
C GLY A 451 -30.77 7.79 -1.38
N GLU A 452 -30.26 6.56 -1.24
CA GLU A 452 -30.57 5.41 -2.12
C GLU A 452 -30.10 5.52 -3.56
N GLU A 453 -29.24 6.47 -3.91
CA GLU A 453 -28.64 6.61 -5.25
C GLU A 453 -27.16 6.24 -5.25
N LEU A 454 -26.73 5.54 -6.32
CA LEU A 454 -25.32 5.26 -6.61
C LEU A 454 -24.78 6.28 -7.63
N ARG A 455 -23.62 6.87 -7.34
CA ARG A 455 -22.95 7.80 -8.24
C ARG A 455 -21.43 7.69 -8.17
N LEU A 456 -20.77 7.57 -9.33
CA LEU A 456 -19.31 7.70 -9.41
C LEU A 456 -18.90 9.13 -9.01
N VAL A 457 -18.00 9.25 -8.03
CA VAL A 457 -17.59 10.53 -7.43
C VAL A 457 -16.09 10.73 -7.38
N MET A 458 -15.30 9.70 -7.68
CA MET A 458 -13.84 9.76 -7.73
C MET A 458 -13.33 8.73 -8.73
N ASN A 459 -12.37 9.14 -9.54
CA ASN A 459 -11.41 8.25 -10.18
C ASN A 459 -10.02 8.79 -9.83
N ILE A 460 -9.10 7.92 -9.42
CA ILE A 460 -7.73 8.32 -9.09
C ILE A 460 -6.75 7.19 -9.40
N VAL A 461 -5.69 7.50 -10.13
CA VAL A 461 -4.55 6.62 -10.35
C VAL A 461 -3.74 6.54 -9.07
N THR A 462 -3.59 5.33 -8.55
CA THR A 462 -2.91 5.03 -7.27
C THR A 462 -1.47 4.59 -7.46
N ASP A 463 -1.17 4.01 -8.62
CA ASP A 463 0.19 3.65 -9.03
C ASP A 463 0.33 3.80 -10.54
N ASP A 464 1.44 4.37 -10.98
CA ASP A 464 1.86 4.44 -12.38
C ASP A 464 3.37 4.22 -12.42
N SER A 465 3.75 3.02 -12.83
CA SER A 465 5.13 2.60 -12.97
C SER A 465 5.40 2.12 -14.39
N TYR A 466 6.60 2.41 -14.87
CA TYR A 466 7.12 1.89 -16.13
C TYR A 466 8.52 1.36 -15.88
N ASP A 467 8.77 0.11 -16.23
CA ASP A 467 10.10 -0.48 -16.24
C ASP A 467 10.55 -0.79 -17.67
N GLY A 468 11.43 0.05 -18.22
CA GLY A 468 11.98 -0.14 -19.55
C GLY A 468 13.23 -1.03 -19.50
N GLY A 469 13.42 -1.87 -20.52
CA GLY A 469 14.61 -2.75 -20.65
C GLY A 469 15.98 -2.06 -20.76
N THR A 470 16.05 -0.74 -20.55
CA THR A 470 17.26 0.09 -20.52
C THR A 470 17.61 0.59 -19.11
N GLY A 471 16.83 0.21 -18.08
CA GLY A 471 17.00 0.67 -16.71
C GLY A 471 16.36 2.04 -16.41
N ASN A 472 15.73 2.66 -17.42
CA ASN A 472 14.91 3.84 -17.22
C ASN A 472 13.55 3.41 -16.66
N SER A 473 13.34 3.66 -15.37
CA SER A 473 12.07 3.42 -14.71
C SER A 473 11.39 4.74 -14.40
N LYS A 474 10.12 4.90 -14.80
CA LYS A 474 9.28 6.01 -14.32
C LYS A 474 8.46 5.48 -13.19
N CYS A 475 8.27 6.29 -12.15
CA CYS A 475 7.30 5.90 -11.14
C CYS A 475 6.62 7.05 -10.42
N ARG A 476 5.33 6.83 -10.15
CA ARG A 476 4.46 7.67 -9.34
C ARG A 476 3.58 6.78 -8.48
N ASN A 477 3.57 7.04 -7.19
CA ASN A 477 2.60 6.45 -6.29
C ASN A 477 1.66 7.54 -5.76
N CYS A 478 0.42 7.18 -5.51
CA CYS A 478 -0.57 8.08 -4.97
C CYS A 478 -1.46 7.36 -3.96
N LYS A 479 -1.35 7.79 -2.70
CA LYS A 479 -2.23 7.33 -1.63
C LYS A 479 -3.33 8.35 -1.42
N TRP A 480 -4.50 7.89 -0.99
CA TRP A 480 -5.60 8.79 -0.66
C TRP A 480 -6.32 8.36 0.62
N LEU A 481 -6.93 9.33 1.29
CA LEU A 481 -7.76 9.11 2.47
C LEU A 481 -8.90 10.13 2.52
N LEU A 482 -9.96 9.79 3.26
CA LEU A 482 -11.04 10.73 3.55
C LEU A 482 -10.84 11.36 4.92
N GLN A 483 -11.07 12.66 5.01
CA GLN A 483 -10.94 13.43 6.24
C GLN A 483 -12.22 14.22 6.52
N PRO A 484 -12.78 14.16 7.75
CA PRO A 484 -13.90 15.00 8.14
C PRO A 484 -13.58 16.49 7.94
N ALA A 485 -14.53 17.20 7.34
CA ALA A 485 -14.44 18.63 7.11
C ALA A 485 -15.40 19.37 8.06
N ALA A 486 -14.87 20.31 8.85
CA ALA A 486 -15.68 21.08 9.78
C ALA A 486 -16.84 21.80 9.06
N GLY A 487 -18.06 21.59 9.53
CA GLY A 487 -19.26 22.21 8.99
C GLY A 487 -19.74 21.66 7.63
N ARG A 488 -19.18 20.54 7.16
CA ARG A 488 -19.63 19.87 5.93
C ARG A 488 -20.07 18.44 6.22
N GLU A 489 -21.11 18.02 5.51
CA GLU A 489 -21.71 16.69 5.66
C GLU A 489 -20.81 15.58 5.11
N ASN A 490 -20.22 15.82 3.93
CA ASN A 490 -19.28 14.91 3.29
C ASN A 490 -17.84 15.31 3.60
N TYR A 491 -16.98 14.29 3.69
CA TYR A 491 -15.56 14.37 3.98
C TYR A 491 -14.80 14.92 2.79
N ASP A 492 -13.62 15.48 3.05
CA ASP A 492 -12.68 15.87 2.01
C ASP A 492 -11.82 14.69 1.59
N LEU A 493 -11.50 14.64 0.31
CA LEU A 493 -10.46 13.75 -0.20
C LEU A 493 -9.09 14.38 0.06
N VAL A 494 -8.21 13.62 0.70
CA VAL A 494 -6.81 13.96 0.86
C VAL A 494 -6.01 13.06 -0.07
N ILE A 495 -5.25 13.67 -0.98
CA ILE A 495 -4.34 12.99 -1.90
C ILE A 495 -2.91 13.21 -1.39
N ILE A 496 -2.14 12.13 -1.29
CA ILE A 496 -0.74 12.12 -0.90
C ILE A 496 0.04 11.50 -2.06
N SER A 497 0.67 12.34 -2.88
CA SER A 497 1.55 11.86 -3.94
C SER A 497 2.89 11.45 -3.34
N GLY A 498 3.48 10.37 -3.81
CA GLY A 498 4.80 9.91 -3.42
C GLY A 498 5.61 9.41 -4.62
N SER A 499 6.90 9.23 -4.38
CA SER A 499 7.70 8.34 -5.20
C SER A 499 7.23 6.90 -4.96
N CYS A 500 7.29 6.01 -5.95
CA CYS A 500 7.16 4.57 -5.67
C CYS A 500 8.53 3.88 -5.43
N LEU A 501 9.62 4.65 -5.48
CA LEU A 501 10.95 4.11 -5.21
C LEU A 501 11.10 3.82 -3.71
N ARG A 502 11.57 2.61 -3.39
CA ARG A 502 12.00 2.14 -2.06
C ARG A 502 11.12 2.59 -0.89
N GLY A 503 11.38 3.79 -0.34
CA GLY A 503 10.73 4.32 0.85
C GLY A 503 9.32 4.86 0.64
N ASN A 504 8.81 4.87 -0.59
CA ASN A 504 7.51 5.47 -0.94
C ASN A 504 7.35 6.90 -0.38
N THR A 505 8.43 7.69 -0.45
CA THR A 505 8.52 9.00 0.21
C THR A 505 7.32 9.88 -0.17
N PRO A 506 6.49 10.30 0.82
CA PRO A 506 5.41 11.24 0.58
C PRO A 506 5.95 12.61 0.19
N LEU A 507 5.54 13.14 -0.96
CA LEU A 507 6.07 14.37 -1.55
C LEU A 507 5.12 15.57 -1.39
N LYS A 508 3.82 15.35 -1.63
CA LYS A 508 2.83 16.43 -1.66
C LYS A 508 1.51 15.95 -1.08
N ARG A 509 0.91 16.80 -0.25
CA ARG A 509 -0.42 16.62 0.32
C ARG A 509 -1.39 17.61 -0.32
N ILE A 510 -2.50 17.13 -0.86
CA ILE A 510 -3.51 17.94 -1.54
C ILE A 510 -4.86 17.65 -0.90
N LEU A 511 -5.60 18.70 -0.57
CA LEU A 511 -6.96 18.61 -0.05
C LEU A 511 -7.94 18.94 -1.19
N VAL A 512 -8.87 18.03 -1.47
CA VAL A 512 -9.90 18.15 -2.50
C VAL A 512 -11.27 18.11 -1.82
N PRO A 513 -11.90 19.29 -1.63
CA PRO A 513 -13.27 19.39 -1.12
C PRO A 513 -14.29 18.56 -1.91
N TYR A 514 -15.21 17.89 -1.20
CA TYR A 514 -16.38 17.30 -1.85
C TYR A 514 -17.28 18.39 -2.45
N SER A 515 -17.70 18.21 -3.70
CA SER A 515 -18.61 19.11 -4.42
C SER A 515 -19.89 18.41 -4.85
N LYS A 516 -20.85 19.15 -5.42
CA LYS A 516 -22.10 18.56 -5.93
C LYS A 516 -21.88 17.46 -6.97
N SER A 517 -20.79 17.51 -7.74
CA SER A 517 -20.43 16.52 -8.75
C SER A 517 -19.44 15.45 -8.27
N GLY A 518 -19.12 15.39 -6.97
CA GLY A 518 -18.07 14.53 -6.43
C GLY A 518 -16.76 15.28 -6.21
N TYR A 519 -15.64 14.55 -6.21
CA TYR A 519 -14.30 15.12 -6.03
C TYR A 519 -13.72 15.56 -7.38
N GLN A 520 -13.23 16.79 -7.43
CA GLN A 520 -12.50 17.30 -8.60
C GLN A 520 -11.02 16.94 -8.44
N VAL A 521 -10.69 15.69 -8.75
CA VAL A 521 -9.32 15.16 -8.69
C VAL A 521 -8.46 15.90 -9.73
N PRO A 522 -7.26 16.42 -9.35
CA PRO A 522 -6.38 17.06 -10.32
C PRO A 522 -6.01 16.11 -11.47
N GLU A 523 -5.90 16.64 -12.68
CA GLU A 523 -5.64 15.86 -13.92
C GLU A 523 -4.39 14.98 -13.81
N GLU A 524 -3.36 15.45 -13.11
CA GLU A 524 -2.13 14.69 -12.86
C GLU A 524 -2.35 13.37 -12.08
N PHE A 525 -3.49 13.17 -11.42
CA PHE A 525 -3.84 11.92 -10.72
C PHE A 525 -4.94 11.13 -11.42
N MET A 526 -5.36 11.52 -12.62
CA MET A 526 -6.35 10.78 -13.43
C MET A 526 -5.73 10.16 -14.69
N ASP A 527 -4.54 10.62 -15.08
CA ASP A 527 -3.84 10.11 -16.26
C ASP A 527 -3.35 8.68 -16.04
N LYS A 528 -3.91 7.74 -16.81
CA LYS A 528 -3.54 6.32 -16.78
C LYS A 528 -2.32 6.01 -17.66
N GLY A 529 -1.75 6.99 -18.36
CA GLY A 529 -0.50 6.85 -19.12
C GLY A 529 -0.58 5.91 -20.33
N ILE A 530 -1.80 5.58 -20.80
CA ILE A 530 -2.09 4.64 -21.91
C ILE A 530 -2.77 5.39 -23.05
#